data_AF-A0A838IR30-F1
#
_entry.id   AF-A0A838IR30-F1
#
_cell.length_a   1.000
_cell.length_b   1.000
_cell.length_c   1.000
_cell.angle_alpha   90.00
_cell.angle_beta   90.00
_cell.angle_gamma   90.00
#
_symmetry.space_group_name_H-M   'P 1'
#
loop_
_entity.id
_entity.type
_entity.pdbx_description
1 polymer ?
#
loop_
_entity_poly.entity_id
_entity_poly.type
_entity_poly.pdbx_seq_one_letter_code
_entity_poly.pdbx_strand_id
1 'polypeptide(L)'
;MRDSSVRERSSLLLYQLTHDAQSRPQGDDEAVALRLLSHAALNLAWEKGDDALERAVALLPWLGLFRRWTEGELISKELGLALVSSGLVRHLGVAGVVRRLEQVDGQVADSVLSRVPSALGELRDRELETLVKIRRLDERLGALLAREDEDLIEGLFADSALLCAAIELCAQAVPNAGAARLNAHTAIVASAASARAMGTLAEFEDGGFERVPTALLQLSERSRRFELSLACNMHRHELLDVVRAALAFGSVNTEPVAKPVDLRTLAVFRADSALEALAAALIEVRGRCIDHLAGALPLESLTPWVSYLRNGCLELAESRGITLREATSFAHYCLHLVNLCDLGERGVRALNESTRRALMDVEDELKEYALVGQCEGMRDAQVSLERFDRARWMGSGDAAYLADRFARLGGSWRKGTRPGPVGAPARLDEAAIAQCSALVADLFEGRAPAACASLVALVRGCQILGAELLEALEPADALKVLSIGLCAARDLAGVDASRPFWLDLRRMGAWYRDSAGGSLNPRILGRLLARQPLDAIFESLDEPAAQSGLLARLGERGTAVVVEFVADAELEALLMLLSQSTSQSVRLRAMLEARLDELLEPGCAQDEASVTLVVAGDQAAYASAR
;
A
#
# COMPACT_ATOMS: atom_id res chain seq x y z
N MET A 1 31.96 -11.84 37.15
CA MET A 1 30.81 -11.06 37.68
C MET A 1 29.68 -10.83 36.66
N ARG A 2 29.77 -11.27 35.40
CA ARG A 2 28.66 -11.19 34.42
C ARG A 2 27.66 -12.37 34.47
N ASP A 3 28.00 -13.46 35.19
CA ASP A 3 27.19 -14.70 35.24
C ASP A 3 25.95 -14.65 36.15
N SER A 4 25.94 -13.83 37.21
CA SER A 4 24.82 -13.89 38.17
C SER A 4 23.55 -13.22 37.65
N SER A 5 23.67 -12.14 36.86
CA SER A 5 22.50 -11.42 36.34
C SER A 5 21.77 -12.19 35.24
N VAL A 6 22.49 -13.03 34.48
CA VAL A 6 21.88 -13.90 33.47
C VAL A 6 21.13 -15.04 34.16
N ARG A 7 21.73 -15.68 35.17
CA ARG A 7 21.05 -16.70 35.99
C ARG A 7 19.82 -16.17 36.71
N GLU A 8 19.88 -14.98 37.30
CA GLU A 8 18.71 -14.35 37.93
C GLU A 8 17.61 -14.06 36.91
N ARG A 9 17.95 -13.55 35.72
CA ARG A 9 16.96 -13.28 34.65
C ARG A 9 16.34 -14.55 34.08
N SER A 10 17.14 -15.58 33.82
CA SER A 10 16.64 -16.88 33.36
C SER A 10 15.74 -17.53 34.42
N SER A 11 16.04 -17.37 35.71
CA SER A 11 15.21 -17.88 36.81
C SER A 11 13.91 -17.09 36.97
N LEU A 12 13.96 -15.76 36.80
CA LEU A 12 12.78 -14.89 36.83
C LEU A 12 11.84 -15.16 35.66
N LEU A 13 12.40 -15.41 34.47
CA LEU A 13 11.66 -15.79 33.27
C LEU A 13 11.05 -17.20 33.42
N LEU A 14 11.78 -18.15 33.99
CA LEU A 14 11.25 -19.48 34.32
C LEU A 14 10.08 -19.38 35.30
N TYR A 15 10.20 -18.50 36.30
CA TYR A 15 9.14 -18.22 37.27
C TYR A 15 7.91 -17.58 36.60
N GLN A 16 8.09 -16.59 35.72
CA GLN A 16 6.99 -15.95 34.99
C GLN A 16 6.30 -16.91 34.01
N LEU A 17 7.06 -17.70 33.26
CA LEU A 17 6.54 -18.68 32.29
C LEU A 17 5.82 -19.87 32.96
N THR A 18 6.19 -20.21 34.21
CA THR A 18 5.51 -21.25 35.00
C THR A 18 4.32 -20.71 35.79
N HIS A 19 4.33 -19.46 36.24
CA HIS A 19 3.18 -18.84 36.92
C HIS A 19 2.06 -18.41 35.96
N ASP A 20 2.36 -17.89 34.76
CA ASP A 20 1.34 -17.63 33.73
C ASP A 20 0.67 -18.90 33.22
N ALA A 21 1.29 -20.07 33.43
CA ALA A 21 0.70 -21.37 33.13
C ALA A 21 -0.27 -21.86 34.21
N GLN A 22 -0.17 -21.37 35.46
CA GLN A 22 -1.08 -21.73 36.55
C GLN A 22 -2.38 -20.91 36.56
N SER A 23 -2.40 -19.76 35.87
CA SER A 23 -3.55 -18.85 35.81
C SER A 23 -4.50 -19.11 34.63
N ARG A 24 -4.22 -20.11 33.77
CA ARG A 24 -5.08 -20.50 32.65
C ARG A 24 -5.64 -21.91 32.83
N PRO A 25 -6.92 -22.15 32.49
CA PRO A 25 -7.49 -23.49 32.58
C PRO A 25 -6.81 -24.44 31.59
N GLN A 26 -6.70 -25.70 32.06
CA GLN A 26 -6.11 -26.87 31.40
C GLN A 26 -6.32 -26.90 29.89
N GLY A 27 -5.23 -27.00 29.13
CA GLY A 27 -5.33 -27.08 27.67
C GLY A 27 -4.08 -27.44 26.88
N ASP A 28 -2.84 -27.30 27.38
CA ASP A 28 -1.67 -27.71 26.58
C ASP A 28 -0.39 -27.92 27.41
N ASP A 29 -0.34 -29.03 28.14
CA ASP A 29 0.86 -29.49 28.85
C ASP A 29 2.06 -29.71 27.90
N GLU A 30 1.79 -30.03 26.63
CA GLU A 30 2.80 -30.29 25.60
C GLU A 30 3.48 -29.01 25.09
N ALA A 31 2.74 -27.90 24.94
CA ALA A 31 3.32 -26.62 24.51
C ALA A 31 4.13 -25.94 25.63
N VAL A 32 3.77 -26.19 26.90
CA VAL A 32 4.55 -25.78 28.07
C VAL A 32 5.81 -26.64 28.18
N ALA A 33 5.70 -27.96 28.00
CA ALA A 33 6.84 -28.87 28.00
C ALA A 33 7.83 -28.55 26.86
N LEU A 34 7.35 -28.30 25.64
CA LEU A 34 8.19 -27.88 24.52
C LEU A 34 8.90 -26.57 24.79
N ARG A 35 8.22 -25.55 25.37
CA ARG A 35 8.86 -24.30 25.76
C ARG A 35 9.93 -24.49 26.84
N LEU A 36 9.63 -25.27 27.87
CA LEU A 36 10.59 -25.59 28.94
C LEU A 36 11.79 -26.39 28.41
N LEU A 37 11.58 -27.36 27.54
CA LEU A 37 12.63 -28.15 26.90
C LEU A 37 13.50 -27.30 25.96
N SER A 38 12.88 -26.42 25.18
CA SER A 38 13.56 -25.49 24.28
C SER A 38 14.45 -24.52 25.05
N HIS A 39 13.92 -23.97 26.16
CA HIS A 39 14.63 -23.03 27.00
C HIS A 39 15.71 -23.71 27.84
N ALA A 40 15.43 -24.92 28.35
CA ALA A 40 16.43 -25.76 29.01
C ALA A 40 17.56 -26.14 28.05
N ALA A 41 17.26 -26.49 26.79
CA ALA A 41 18.25 -26.80 25.77
C ALA A 41 19.12 -25.59 25.39
N LEU A 42 18.53 -24.40 25.24
CA LEU A 42 19.26 -23.14 25.04
C LEU A 42 20.18 -22.79 26.23
N ASN A 43 19.69 -22.95 27.46
CA ASN A 43 20.50 -22.73 28.66
C ASN A 43 21.62 -23.77 28.79
N LEU A 44 21.35 -25.04 28.48
CA LEU A 44 22.34 -26.13 28.52
C LEU A 44 23.43 -25.93 27.48
N ALA A 45 23.06 -25.45 26.29
CA ALA A 45 23.99 -25.08 25.21
C ALA A 45 24.93 -23.95 25.65
N TRP A 46 24.42 -22.93 26.34
CA TRP A 46 25.27 -21.85 26.87
C TRP A 46 26.17 -22.29 28.04
N GLU A 47 25.73 -23.23 28.88
CA GLU A 47 26.55 -23.72 30.01
C GLU A 47 27.57 -24.79 29.61
N LYS A 48 27.31 -25.61 28.59
CA LYS A 48 28.14 -26.79 28.25
C LYS A 48 28.95 -26.68 26.96
N GLY A 49 28.85 -25.57 26.23
CA GLY A 49 29.58 -25.32 24.99
C GLY A 49 28.96 -26.01 23.77
N ASP A 50 29.59 -25.79 22.61
CA ASP A 50 29.05 -26.08 21.27
C ASP A 50 28.56 -27.53 21.07
N ASP A 51 29.19 -28.52 21.71
CA ASP A 51 28.82 -29.94 21.64
C ASP A 51 27.42 -30.27 22.18
N ALA A 52 26.95 -29.53 23.20
CA ALA A 52 25.62 -29.73 23.76
C ALA A 52 24.55 -29.05 22.89
N LEU A 53 24.92 -27.93 22.27
CA LEU A 53 24.10 -27.20 21.32
C LEU A 53 23.89 -28.02 20.04
N GLU A 54 24.93 -28.65 19.50
CA GLU A 54 24.81 -29.51 18.31
C GLU A 54 23.84 -30.69 18.54
N ARG A 55 23.88 -31.31 19.73
CA ARG A 55 22.93 -32.38 20.09
C ARG A 55 21.50 -31.87 20.25
N ALA A 56 21.32 -30.68 20.83
CA ALA A 56 20.01 -30.07 20.96
C ALA A 56 19.43 -29.67 19.60
N VAL A 57 20.25 -29.12 18.69
CA VAL A 57 19.87 -28.79 17.31
C VAL A 57 19.50 -30.03 16.51
N ALA A 58 20.21 -31.14 16.70
CA ALA A 58 19.87 -32.42 16.07
C ALA A 58 18.49 -32.97 16.53
N LEU A 59 18.10 -32.70 17.77
CA LEU A 59 16.82 -33.13 18.34
C LEU A 59 15.68 -32.13 18.10
N LEU A 60 16.01 -30.85 17.90
CA LEU A 60 15.07 -29.75 17.69
C LEU A 60 15.49 -28.97 16.42
N PRO A 61 15.07 -29.39 15.22
CA PRO A 61 15.51 -28.78 13.96
C PRO A 61 15.26 -27.26 13.88
N TRP A 62 14.18 -26.78 14.52
CA TRP A 62 13.85 -25.36 14.62
C TRP A 62 14.86 -24.54 15.43
N LEU A 63 15.54 -25.16 16.40
CA LEU A 63 16.56 -24.53 17.22
C LEU A 63 17.82 -24.21 16.40
N GLY A 64 18.19 -25.10 15.47
CA GLY A 64 19.28 -24.86 14.53
C GLY A 64 18.98 -23.73 13.55
N LEU A 65 17.74 -23.69 13.06
CA LEU A 65 17.26 -22.62 12.18
C LEU A 65 17.18 -21.27 12.90
N PHE A 66 16.68 -21.26 14.14
CA PHE A 66 16.64 -20.07 14.99
C PHE A 66 18.04 -19.52 15.24
N ARG A 67 18.98 -20.38 15.67
CA ARG A 67 20.37 -19.98 15.92
C ARG A 67 20.98 -19.28 14.70
N ARG A 68 20.94 -19.94 13.55
CA ARG A 68 21.50 -19.41 12.29
C ARG A 68 20.85 -18.09 11.87
N TRP A 69 19.55 -17.91 12.12
CA TRP A 69 18.87 -16.63 11.87
C TRP A 69 19.34 -15.54 12.84
N THR A 70 19.38 -15.80 14.15
CA THR A 70 19.86 -14.83 15.16
C THR A 70 21.35 -14.49 15.03
N GLU A 71 22.14 -15.37 14.40
CA GLU A 71 23.55 -15.16 14.06
C GLU A 71 23.72 -14.42 12.71
N GLY A 72 22.62 -14.14 11.99
CA GLY A 72 22.61 -13.45 10.69
C GLY A 72 23.01 -14.32 9.50
N GLU A 73 23.10 -15.65 9.67
CA GLU A 73 23.48 -16.61 8.64
C GLU A 73 22.30 -17.08 7.77
N LEU A 74 21.07 -16.83 8.21
CA LEU A 74 19.84 -17.09 7.45
C LEU A 74 19.07 -15.78 7.32
N ILE A 75 18.50 -15.51 6.15
CA ILE A 75 17.52 -14.43 5.99
C ILE A 75 16.11 -14.92 6.35
N SER A 76 15.22 -14.00 6.76
CA SER A 76 13.82 -14.29 7.10
C SER A 76 13.10 -15.22 6.11
N LYS A 77 13.36 -15.05 4.81
CA LYS A 77 12.79 -15.90 3.74
C LYS A 77 13.19 -17.37 3.87
N GLU A 78 14.46 -17.64 4.17
CA GLU A 78 15.00 -18.99 4.28
C GLU A 78 14.52 -19.67 5.57
N LEU A 79 14.48 -18.92 6.68
CA LEU A 79 13.90 -19.41 7.94
C LEU A 79 12.42 -19.77 7.76
N GLY A 80 11.62 -18.90 7.12
CA GLY A 80 10.21 -19.16 6.88
C GLY A 80 9.96 -20.42 6.04
N LEU A 81 10.74 -20.62 4.97
CA LEU A 81 10.71 -21.86 4.17
C LEU A 81 11.05 -23.10 5.01
N ALA A 82 12.07 -22.99 5.87
CA ALA A 82 12.51 -24.10 6.70
C ALA A 82 11.50 -24.47 7.79
N LEU A 83 10.83 -23.49 8.41
CA LEU A 83 9.75 -23.72 9.39
C LEU A 83 8.53 -24.43 8.77
N VAL A 84 8.17 -24.07 7.54
CA VAL A 84 7.04 -24.71 6.83
C VAL A 84 7.41 -26.11 6.34
N SER A 85 8.59 -26.27 5.72
CA SER A 85 9.03 -27.57 5.19
C SER A 85 9.29 -28.62 6.27
N SER A 86 9.64 -28.20 7.49
CA SER A 86 9.76 -29.09 8.65
C SER A 86 8.42 -29.42 9.33
N GLY A 87 7.31 -28.82 8.88
CA GLY A 87 5.97 -29.07 9.41
C GLY A 87 5.69 -28.44 10.78
N LEU A 88 6.54 -27.51 11.22
CA LEU A 88 6.38 -26.74 12.46
C LEU A 88 5.34 -25.63 12.34
N VAL A 89 5.17 -25.12 11.12
CA VAL A 89 4.09 -24.22 10.72
C VAL A 89 3.40 -24.87 9.53
N ARG A 90 2.10 -25.11 9.62
CA ARG A 90 1.36 -25.91 8.64
C ARG A 90 0.33 -25.09 7.84
N HIS A 91 -0.30 -24.12 8.49
CA HIS A 91 -1.49 -23.43 7.98
C HIS A 91 -1.20 -22.01 7.48
N LEU A 92 -0.34 -21.23 8.15
CA LEU A 92 0.00 -19.84 7.78
C LEU A 92 0.67 -19.73 6.40
N GLY A 93 1.35 -20.79 5.97
CA GLY A 93 2.18 -20.82 4.77
C GLY A 93 3.41 -19.91 4.83
N VAL A 94 4.28 -20.01 3.83
CA VAL A 94 5.62 -19.39 3.85
C VAL A 94 5.52 -17.86 3.89
N ALA A 95 4.67 -17.26 3.06
CA ALA A 95 4.58 -15.80 2.95
C ALA A 95 4.13 -15.14 4.27
N GLY A 96 3.19 -15.75 4.99
CA GLY A 96 2.72 -15.26 6.29
C GLY A 96 3.80 -15.37 7.38
N VAL A 97 4.58 -16.45 7.38
CA VAL A 97 5.72 -16.62 8.30
C VAL A 97 6.80 -15.59 8.02
N VAL A 98 7.25 -15.49 6.76
CA VAL A 98 8.33 -14.59 6.35
C VAL A 98 8.02 -13.15 6.70
N ARG A 99 6.80 -12.67 6.43
CA ARG A 99 6.41 -11.30 6.75
C ARG A 99 6.56 -10.95 8.23
N ARG A 100 6.14 -11.86 9.12
CA ARG A 100 6.23 -11.65 10.58
C ARG A 100 7.68 -11.68 11.05
N LEU A 101 8.54 -12.48 10.41
CA LEU A 101 9.99 -12.47 10.69
C LEU A 101 10.64 -11.18 10.18
N GLU A 102 10.29 -10.72 8.97
CA GLU A 102 10.80 -9.47 8.38
C GLU A 102 10.42 -8.22 9.21
N GLN A 103 9.25 -8.22 9.87
CA GLN A 103 8.88 -7.16 10.81
C GLN A 103 9.88 -7.05 11.98
N VAL A 104 10.42 -8.17 12.46
CA VAL A 104 11.44 -8.20 13.51
C VAL A 104 12.78 -7.72 12.95
N ASP A 105 13.21 -8.25 11.81
CA ASP A 105 14.47 -7.88 11.16
C ASP A 105 14.53 -6.37 10.82
N GLY A 106 13.41 -5.79 10.34
CA GLY A 106 13.31 -4.36 10.04
C GLY A 106 13.42 -3.47 11.27
N GLN A 107 12.83 -3.89 12.40
CA GLN A 107 12.99 -3.20 13.69
C GLN A 107 14.42 -3.32 14.24
N VAL A 108 15.07 -4.47 14.01
CA VAL A 108 16.48 -4.68 14.39
C VAL A 108 17.37 -3.71 13.60
N ALA A 109 17.19 -3.59 12.28
CA ALA A 109 17.97 -2.70 11.42
C ALA A 109 17.86 -1.22 11.84
N ASP A 110 16.67 -0.75 12.20
CA ASP A 110 16.45 0.61 12.71
C ASP A 110 17.02 0.81 14.12
N SER A 111 17.01 -0.23 14.97
CA SER A 111 17.55 -0.18 16.34
C SER A 111 19.09 -0.21 16.42
N VAL A 112 19.77 -0.85 15.47
CA VAL A 112 21.25 -0.95 15.42
C VAL A 112 21.92 0.41 15.20
N LEU A 113 21.18 1.38 14.67
CA LEU A 113 21.61 2.78 14.60
C LEU A 113 21.65 3.48 15.98
N SER A 114 21.02 2.89 17.00
CA SER A 114 20.97 3.33 18.40
C SER A 114 21.84 2.38 19.27
N ARG A 115 23.16 2.63 19.31
CA ARG A 115 24.14 1.79 20.03
C ARG A 115 23.99 1.84 21.56
N VAL A 116 23.27 0.88 22.16
CA VAL A 116 23.33 0.58 23.61
C VAL A 116 23.42 -0.94 23.85
N PRO A 117 24.36 -1.45 24.67
CA PRO A 117 24.53 -2.90 24.93
C PRO A 117 23.34 -3.62 25.59
N SER A 118 22.41 -2.91 26.23
CA SER A 118 21.18 -3.50 26.79
C SER A 118 20.18 -3.93 25.72
N ALA A 119 20.27 -3.38 24.50
CA ALA A 119 19.36 -3.67 23.40
C ALA A 119 19.50 -5.12 22.88
N LEU A 120 20.71 -5.72 22.94
CA LEU A 120 20.94 -7.08 22.43
C LEU A 120 20.18 -8.18 23.21
N GLY A 121 19.90 -7.96 24.50
CA GLY A 121 19.07 -8.86 25.29
C GLY A 121 17.60 -8.77 24.91
N GLU A 122 17.08 -7.54 24.82
CA GLU A 122 15.70 -7.25 24.43
C GLU A 122 15.38 -7.67 22.98
N LEU A 123 16.38 -7.62 22.08
CA LEU A 123 16.24 -8.07 20.69
C LEU A 123 16.04 -9.58 20.58
N ARG A 124 16.83 -10.37 21.32
CA ARG A 124 16.71 -11.84 21.33
C ARG A 124 15.39 -12.32 21.93
N ASP A 125 14.89 -11.61 22.94
CA ASP A 125 13.58 -11.89 23.54
C ASP A 125 12.45 -11.67 22.52
N ARG A 126 12.55 -10.64 21.65
CA ARG A 126 11.58 -10.35 20.59
C ARG A 126 11.56 -11.37 19.46
N GLU A 127 12.73 -11.84 19.04
CA GLU A 127 12.87 -12.89 18.01
C GLU A 127 12.17 -14.18 18.46
N LEU A 128 12.38 -14.59 19.72
CA LEU A 128 11.74 -15.75 20.31
C LEU A 128 10.21 -15.55 20.48
N GLU A 129 9.78 -14.40 21.00
CA GLU A 129 8.35 -14.08 21.11
C GLU A 129 7.64 -14.14 19.76
N THR A 130 8.30 -13.70 18.69
CA THR A 130 7.73 -13.72 17.34
C THR A 130 7.51 -15.14 16.83
N LEU A 131 8.48 -16.04 17.02
CA LEU A 131 8.31 -17.45 16.66
C LEU A 131 7.17 -18.11 17.46
N VAL A 132 7.04 -17.78 18.75
CA VAL A 132 5.92 -18.26 19.58
C VAL A 132 4.58 -17.72 19.07
N LYS A 133 4.51 -16.44 18.70
CA LYS A 133 3.30 -15.83 18.11
C LYS A 133 2.92 -16.50 16.79
N ILE A 134 3.90 -16.72 15.90
CA ILE A 134 3.69 -17.42 14.63
C ILE A 134 3.08 -18.81 14.89
N ARG A 135 3.69 -19.60 15.77
CA ARG A 135 3.19 -20.95 16.07
C ARG A 135 1.78 -20.95 16.66
N ARG A 136 1.52 -20.09 17.65
CA ARG A 136 0.17 -19.99 18.26
C ARG A 136 -0.87 -19.59 17.24
N LEU A 137 -0.53 -18.66 16.35
CA LEU A 137 -1.44 -18.24 15.30
C LEU A 137 -1.71 -19.38 14.30
N ASP A 138 -0.69 -20.16 13.96
CA ASP A 138 -0.83 -21.36 13.11
C ASP A 138 -1.76 -22.41 13.73
N GLU A 139 -1.57 -22.71 15.02
CA GLU A 139 -2.41 -23.67 15.77
C GLU A 139 -3.85 -23.18 15.85
N ARG A 140 -4.07 -21.89 16.13
CA ARG A 140 -5.40 -21.28 16.16
C ARG A 140 -6.08 -21.28 14.80
N LEU A 141 -5.34 -20.96 13.73
CA LEU A 141 -5.84 -21.02 12.37
C LEU A 141 -6.20 -22.45 11.96
N GLY A 142 -5.35 -23.43 12.31
CA GLY A 142 -5.62 -24.85 12.08
C GLY A 142 -6.87 -25.33 12.81
N ALA A 143 -7.01 -24.98 14.08
CA ALA A 143 -8.20 -25.31 14.87
C ALA A 143 -9.48 -24.68 14.30
N LEU A 144 -9.38 -23.44 13.80
CA LEU A 144 -10.51 -22.73 13.19
C LEU A 144 -10.89 -23.34 11.83
N LEU A 145 -9.90 -23.66 10.99
CA LEU A 145 -10.08 -24.34 9.71
C LEU A 145 -10.64 -25.77 9.85
N ALA A 146 -10.65 -26.34 11.04
CA ALA A 146 -11.25 -27.64 11.33
C ALA A 146 -12.72 -27.56 11.78
N ARG A 147 -13.23 -26.36 12.09
CA ARG A 147 -14.64 -26.15 12.49
C ARG A 147 -15.59 -26.23 11.30
N GLU A 148 -16.90 -26.17 11.53
CA GLU A 148 -17.92 -26.01 10.48
C GLU A 148 -17.88 -24.60 9.86
N ASP A 149 -18.53 -24.41 8.70
CA ASP A 149 -18.37 -23.18 7.92
C ASP A 149 -18.91 -21.92 8.63
N GLU A 150 -20.04 -22.02 9.34
CA GLU A 150 -20.60 -20.90 10.11
C GLU A 150 -19.63 -20.48 11.24
N ASP A 151 -19.17 -21.45 12.05
CA ASP A 151 -18.21 -21.23 13.14
C ASP A 151 -16.83 -20.73 12.65
N LEU A 152 -16.41 -21.16 11.46
CA LEU A 152 -15.18 -20.72 10.80
C LEU A 152 -15.25 -19.22 10.52
N ILE A 153 -16.34 -18.78 9.89
CA ILE A 153 -16.51 -17.38 9.50
C ILE A 153 -16.64 -16.49 10.75
N GLU A 154 -17.46 -16.88 11.73
CA GLU A 154 -17.59 -16.12 12.98
C GLU A 154 -16.27 -16.04 13.74
N GLY A 155 -15.54 -17.16 13.85
CA GLY A 155 -14.25 -17.18 14.54
C GLY A 155 -13.15 -16.38 13.83
N LEU A 156 -13.22 -16.22 12.50
CA LEU A 156 -12.33 -15.33 11.77
C LEU A 156 -12.61 -13.86 12.09
N PHE A 157 -13.88 -13.47 12.13
CA PHE A 157 -14.28 -12.08 12.37
C PHE A 157 -14.09 -11.65 13.83
N ALA A 158 -14.00 -12.59 14.76
CA ALA A 158 -13.70 -12.30 16.16
C ALA A 158 -12.26 -11.81 16.40
N ASP A 159 -11.30 -12.10 15.51
CA ASP A 159 -9.87 -11.84 15.72
C ASP A 159 -9.16 -11.36 14.44
N SER A 160 -8.66 -10.12 14.47
CA SER A 160 -8.00 -9.49 13.33
C SER A 160 -6.68 -10.18 12.93
N ALA A 161 -5.96 -10.82 13.85
CA ALA A 161 -4.75 -11.57 13.52
C ALA A 161 -5.09 -12.86 12.76
N LEU A 162 -6.18 -13.55 13.12
CA LEU A 162 -6.69 -14.70 12.38
C LEU A 162 -7.25 -14.30 11.01
N LEU A 163 -7.98 -13.19 10.93
CA LEU A 163 -8.48 -12.66 9.67
C LEU A 163 -7.33 -12.23 8.74
N CYS A 164 -6.28 -11.59 9.28
CA CYS A 164 -5.05 -11.30 8.54
C CYS A 164 -4.41 -12.57 7.98
N ALA A 165 -4.24 -13.60 8.81
CA ALA A 165 -3.71 -14.89 8.40
C ALA A 165 -4.55 -15.57 7.30
N ALA A 166 -5.87 -15.46 7.37
CA ALA A 166 -6.77 -15.98 6.35
C ALA A 166 -6.62 -15.24 5.01
N ILE A 167 -6.53 -13.89 5.03
CA ILE A 167 -6.28 -13.10 3.81
C ILE A 167 -4.93 -13.50 3.17
N GLU A 168 -3.88 -13.68 3.98
CA GLU A 168 -2.56 -14.11 3.51
C GLU A 168 -2.60 -15.50 2.88
N LEU A 169 -3.36 -16.43 3.49
CA LEU A 169 -3.54 -17.78 3.00
C LEU A 169 -4.26 -17.79 1.65
N CYS A 170 -5.31 -16.98 1.50
CA CYS A 170 -6.05 -16.83 0.23
C CYS A 170 -5.22 -16.16 -0.87
N ALA A 171 -4.25 -15.31 -0.52
CA ALA A 171 -3.39 -14.61 -1.46
C ALA A 171 -2.19 -15.45 -1.97
N GLN A 172 -2.05 -16.71 -1.55
CA GLN A 172 -0.94 -17.58 -1.97
C GLN A 172 -1.05 -18.00 -3.44
N ALA A 173 0.09 -18.05 -4.12
CA ALA A 173 0.17 -18.42 -5.54
C ALA A 173 -0.29 -19.86 -5.83
N VAL A 174 -0.12 -20.78 -4.87
CA VAL A 174 -0.61 -22.16 -4.96
C VAL A 174 -1.67 -22.36 -3.88
N PRO A 175 -2.97 -22.44 -4.25
CA PRO A 175 -4.03 -22.64 -3.29
C PRO A 175 -3.92 -24.00 -2.61
N ASN A 176 -3.97 -24.02 -1.28
CA ASN A 176 -4.12 -25.25 -0.51
C ASN A 176 -5.58 -25.49 -0.11
N ALA A 177 -5.89 -26.64 0.50
CA ALA A 177 -7.26 -26.99 0.89
C ALA A 177 -7.91 -25.95 1.83
N GLY A 178 -7.12 -25.36 2.73
CA GLY A 178 -7.59 -24.28 3.62
C GLY A 178 -7.95 -23.02 2.86
N ALA A 179 -7.09 -22.57 1.95
CA ALA A 179 -7.35 -21.42 1.07
C ALA A 179 -8.56 -21.66 0.17
N ALA A 180 -8.70 -22.85 -0.41
CA ALA A 180 -9.85 -23.21 -1.24
C ALA A 180 -11.16 -23.17 -0.46
N ARG A 181 -11.17 -23.67 0.78
CA ARG A 181 -12.32 -23.58 1.68
C ARG A 181 -12.65 -22.13 2.01
N LEU A 182 -11.67 -21.35 2.47
CA LEU A 182 -11.88 -19.94 2.79
C LEU A 182 -12.42 -19.16 1.59
N ASN A 183 -11.86 -19.34 0.39
CA ASN A 183 -12.33 -18.68 -0.83
C ASN A 183 -13.73 -19.13 -1.28
N ALA A 184 -14.13 -20.37 -0.98
CA ALA A 184 -15.47 -20.86 -1.29
C ALA A 184 -16.54 -20.24 -0.38
N HIS A 185 -16.19 -19.94 0.86
CA HIS A 185 -17.13 -19.49 1.89
C HIS A 185 -17.03 -18.00 2.22
N THR A 186 -15.98 -17.32 1.76
CA THR A 186 -15.76 -15.90 2.05
C THR A 186 -15.48 -15.11 0.78
N ALA A 187 -16.01 -13.89 0.71
CA ALA A 187 -15.70 -12.94 -0.36
C ALA A 187 -14.43 -12.12 -0.06
N ILE A 188 -13.49 -12.69 0.71
CA ILE A 188 -12.28 -11.99 1.15
C ILE A 188 -11.48 -11.51 -0.06
N VAL A 189 -11.08 -10.23 -0.04
CA VAL A 189 -10.18 -9.66 -1.04
C VAL A 189 -8.76 -10.13 -0.72
N ALA A 190 -8.36 -11.22 -1.40
CA ALA A 190 -7.04 -11.82 -1.29
C ALA A 190 -5.96 -10.92 -1.91
N SER A 191 -5.49 -9.92 -1.15
CA SER A 191 -4.40 -9.04 -1.56
C SER A 191 -3.38 -8.84 -0.45
N ALA A 192 -2.11 -8.62 -0.84
CA ALA A 192 -1.05 -8.33 0.11
C ALA A 192 -1.31 -7.02 0.89
N ALA A 193 -1.92 -6.02 0.24
CA ALA A 193 -2.30 -4.76 0.87
C ALA A 193 -3.39 -4.96 1.93
N SER A 194 -4.48 -5.69 1.60
CA SER A 194 -5.55 -6.00 2.56
C SER A 194 -5.01 -6.75 3.78
N ALA A 195 -4.13 -7.74 3.56
CA ALA A 195 -3.50 -8.48 4.64
C ALA A 195 -2.62 -7.58 5.54
N ARG A 196 -1.82 -6.68 4.95
CA ARG A 196 -0.97 -5.77 5.73
C ARG A 196 -1.79 -4.74 6.53
N ALA A 197 -2.84 -4.19 5.95
CA ALA A 197 -3.74 -3.28 6.67
C ALA A 197 -4.47 -4.00 7.82
N MET A 198 -4.96 -5.23 7.59
CA MET A 198 -5.53 -6.07 8.66
C MET A 198 -4.48 -6.42 9.74
N GLY A 199 -3.23 -6.66 9.34
CA GLY A 199 -2.12 -6.85 10.27
C GLY A 199 -1.86 -5.61 11.14
N THR A 200 -1.99 -4.41 10.56
CA THR A 200 -1.89 -3.15 11.32
C THR A 200 -3.02 -3.02 12.34
N LEU A 201 -4.26 -3.38 11.97
CA LEU A 201 -5.37 -3.44 12.93
C LEU A 201 -5.10 -4.45 14.05
N ALA A 202 -4.60 -5.63 13.73
CA ALA A 202 -4.24 -6.65 14.71
C ALA A 202 -3.17 -6.14 15.70
N GLU A 203 -2.17 -5.39 15.22
CA GLU A 203 -1.18 -4.74 16.09
C GLU A 203 -1.82 -3.69 17.02
N PHE A 204 -2.87 -3.00 16.57
CA PHE A 204 -3.58 -2.01 17.41
C PHE A 204 -4.43 -2.67 18.50
N GLU A 205 -4.99 -3.85 18.22
CA GLU A 205 -5.74 -4.67 19.20
C GLU A 205 -4.82 -5.32 20.23
N ASP A 206 -3.68 -5.88 19.79
CA ASP A 206 -2.68 -6.51 20.67
C ASP A 206 -1.83 -5.48 21.45
N GLY A 207 -1.66 -4.29 20.89
CA GLY A 207 -0.86 -3.20 21.42
C GLY A 207 -1.49 -2.56 22.64
N GLY A 208 -1.30 -3.14 23.83
CA GLY A 208 -1.45 -2.38 25.07
C GLY A 208 -0.59 -1.11 25.02
N PHE A 209 -0.91 -0.08 25.83
CA PHE A 209 -0.17 1.21 25.80
C PHE A 209 1.36 1.09 25.99
N GLU A 210 1.84 -0.07 26.45
CA GLU A 210 3.25 -0.41 26.65
C GLU A 210 3.96 -0.86 25.37
N ARG A 211 3.24 -1.38 24.36
CA ARG A 211 3.78 -1.87 23.09
C ARG A 211 3.25 -1.01 21.93
N VAL A 212 4.14 -0.23 21.32
CA VAL A 212 3.79 0.64 20.20
C VAL A 212 3.91 -0.13 18.87
N PRO A 213 2.82 -0.24 18.08
CA PRO A 213 2.83 -0.78 16.73
C PRO A 213 3.87 -0.13 15.83
N THR A 214 4.45 -0.89 14.90
CA THR A 214 5.55 -0.40 14.06
C THR A 214 5.09 0.78 13.19
N ALA A 215 3.86 0.70 12.68
CA ALA A 215 3.25 1.74 11.85
C ALA A 215 3.13 3.09 12.59
N LEU A 216 3.01 3.09 13.92
CA LEU A 216 2.79 4.30 14.72
C LEU A 216 4.08 4.92 15.25
N LEU A 217 5.25 4.32 15.00
CA LEU A 217 6.53 4.76 15.59
C LEU A 217 6.88 6.22 15.26
N GLN A 218 6.47 6.72 14.09
CA GLN A 218 6.76 8.09 13.63
C GLN A 218 5.78 9.14 14.17
N LEU A 219 4.77 8.74 14.97
CA LEU A 219 3.80 9.65 15.57
C LEU A 219 4.25 10.12 16.97
N SER A 220 3.77 11.30 17.38
CA SER A 220 3.99 11.81 18.74
C SER A 220 3.34 10.89 19.78
N GLU A 221 3.86 10.84 21.02
CA GLU A 221 3.28 10.00 22.09
C GLU A 221 1.78 10.26 22.30
N ARG A 222 1.36 11.53 22.24
CA ARG A 222 -0.06 11.91 22.35
C ARG A 222 -0.88 11.33 21.21
N SER A 223 -0.42 11.50 19.96
CA SER A 223 -1.09 10.97 18.77
C SER A 223 -1.18 9.44 18.83
N ARG A 224 -0.09 8.76 19.18
CA ARG A 224 -0.05 7.29 19.33
C ARG A 224 -1.07 6.78 20.33
N ARG A 225 -1.15 7.41 21.51
CA ARG A 225 -2.14 7.02 22.54
C ARG A 225 -3.56 7.19 22.05
N PHE A 226 -3.84 8.26 21.30
CA PHE A 226 -5.15 8.48 20.70
C PHE A 226 -5.46 7.37 19.68
N GLU A 227 -4.55 7.08 18.75
CA GLU A 227 -4.81 6.04 17.73
C GLU A 227 -4.98 4.64 18.33
N LEU A 228 -4.16 4.26 19.30
CA LEU A 228 -4.31 2.99 20.03
C LEU A 228 -5.64 2.92 20.78
N SER A 229 -6.10 4.05 21.34
CA SER A 229 -7.38 4.09 22.04
C SER A 229 -8.57 3.91 21.11
N LEU A 230 -8.45 4.24 19.81
CA LEU A 230 -9.55 4.12 18.85
C LEU A 230 -9.98 2.67 18.65
N ALA A 231 -9.04 1.75 18.39
CA ALA A 231 -9.38 0.33 18.20
C ALA A 231 -10.09 -0.25 19.43
N CYS A 232 -9.57 0.05 20.63
CA CYS A 232 -10.20 -0.32 21.90
C CYS A 232 -11.60 0.30 22.05
N ASN A 233 -11.77 1.56 21.65
CA ASN A 233 -13.04 2.25 21.73
C ASN A 233 -14.07 1.65 20.77
N MET A 234 -13.68 1.36 19.52
CA MET A 234 -14.55 0.72 18.53
C MET A 234 -14.94 -0.69 18.97
N HIS A 235 -14.04 -1.43 19.63
CA HIS A 235 -14.38 -2.72 20.22
C HIS A 235 -15.45 -2.59 21.32
N ARG A 236 -15.29 -1.66 22.26
CA ARG A 236 -16.25 -1.45 23.36
C ARG A 236 -17.65 -1.05 22.88
N HIS A 237 -17.73 -0.38 21.74
CA HIS A 237 -18.99 0.04 21.13
C HIS A 237 -19.54 -0.95 20.09
N GLU A 238 -18.94 -2.15 19.97
CA GLU A 238 -19.35 -3.20 19.03
C GLU A 238 -19.30 -2.77 17.55
N LEU A 239 -18.36 -1.88 17.21
CA LEU A 239 -18.17 -1.35 15.85
C LEU A 239 -16.93 -1.92 15.15
N LEU A 240 -16.07 -2.64 15.88
CA LEU A 240 -14.82 -3.15 15.34
C LEU A 240 -15.04 -4.14 14.18
N ASP A 241 -16.14 -4.91 14.20
CA ASP A 241 -16.46 -5.86 13.14
C ASP A 241 -16.74 -5.17 11.80
N VAL A 242 -17.26 -3.94 11.83
CA VAL A 242 -17.44 -3.10 10.65
C VAL A 242 -16.09 -2.71 10.03
N VAL A 243 -15.11 -2.34 10.87
CA VAL A 243 -13.74 -2.03 10.44
C VAL A 243 -13.06 -3.27 9.85
N ARG A 244 -13.22 -4.44 10.51
CA ARG A 244 -12.72 -5.72 10.00
C ARG A 244 -13.33 -6.08 8.65
N ALA A 245 -14.64 -5.91 8.49
CA ALA A 245 -15.33 -6.15 7.22
C ALA A 245 -14.82 -5.22 6.12
N ALA A 246 -14.66 -3.93 6.41
CA ALA A 246 -14.07 -2.97 5.47
C ALA A 246 -12.66 -3.38 5.03
N LEU A 247 -11.80 -3.78 5.97
CA LEU A 247 -10.43 -4.19 5.68
C LEU A 247 -10.32 -5.57 5.00
N ALA A 248 -11.28 -6.48 5.21
CA ALA A 248 -11.29 -7.81 4.60
C ALA A 248 -11.93 -7.84 3.21
N PHE A 249 -12.96 -7.03 2.99
CA PHE A 249 -13.79 -7.07 1.78
C PHE A 249 -13.67 -5.83 0.89
N GLY A 250 -13.24 -4.70 1.45
CA GLY A 250 -12.95 -3.49 0.67
C GLY A 250 -11.70 -3.65 -0.16
N SER A 251 -11.75 -3.19 -1.41
CA SER A 251 -10.57 -3.07 -2.27
C SER A 251 -10.00 -1.66 -2.15
N VAL A 252 -8.68 -1.54 -1.96
CA VAL A 252 -7.98 -0.24 -2.06
C VAL A 252 -7.88 0.18 -3.54
N ASN A 253 -7.89 -0.79 -4.47
CA ASN A 253 -7.95 -0.49 -5.89
C ASN A 253 -9.37 -0.04 -6.23
N THR A 254 -9.50 1.18 -6.71
CA THR A 254 -10.77 1.85 -7.02
C THR A 254 -11.47 1.37 -8.29
N GLU A 255 -11.02 0.25 -8.87
CA GLU A 255 -11.84 -0.45 -9.85
C GLU A 255 -13.15 -0.90 -9.19
N PRO A 256 -14.29 -0.81 -9.90
CA PRO A 256 -15.54 -1.33 -9.38
C PRO A 256 -15.36 -2.81 -9.06
N VAL A 257 -15.45 -3.16 -7.77
CA VAL A 257 -15.42 -4.55 -7.31
C VAL A 257 -16.53 -5.29 -8.07
N ALA A 258 -16.16 -6.27 -8.87
CA ALA A 258 -17.05 -6.91 -9.84
C ALA A 258 -18.23 -7.68 -9.20
N LYS A 259 -18.25 -7.83 -7.87
CA LYS A 259 -19.38 -8.39 -7.12
C LYS A 259 -19.64 -7.59 -5.84
N PRO A 260 -20.89 -7.17 -5.57
CA PRO A 260 -21.26 -6.71 -4.25
C PRO A 260 -21.06 -7.83 -3.23
N VAL A 261 -20.48 -7.48 -2.08
CA VAL A 261 -20.22 -8.42 -0.99
C VAL A 261 -21.50 -8.56 -0.17
N ASP A 262 -22.04 -9.77 -0.09
CA ASP A 262 -23.20 -10.06 0.76
C ASP A 262 -22.75 -10.23 2.22
N LEU A 263 -22.83 -9.14 2.98
CA LEU A 263 -22.45 -9.09 4.39
C LEU A 263 -23.39 -9.90 5.28
N ARG A 264 -24.61 -10.24 4.84
CA ARG A 264 -25.59 -10.99 5.65
C ARG A 264 -25.23 -12.45 5.87
N THR A 265 -24.20 -12.91 5.17
CA THR A 265 -23.50 -14.17 5.47
C THR A 265 -22.94 -14.17 6.89
N LEU A 266 -22.60 -13.01 7.45
CA LEU A 266 -22.11 -12.83 8.82
C LEU A 266 -23.27 -12.58 9.80
N ALA A 267 -23.30 -13.33 10.90
CA ALA A 267 -24.36 -13.23 11.90
C ALA A 267 -24.51 -11.82 12.48
N VAL A 268 -23.39 -11.11 12.71
CA VAL A 268 -23.39 -9.74 13.24
C VAL A 268 -24.14 -8.75 12.34
N PHE A 269 -23.96 -8.80 11.03
CA PHE A 269 -24.63 -7.90 10.08
C PHE A 269 -26.06 -8.35 9.76
N ARG A 270 -26.34 -9.66 9.84
CA ARG A 270 -27.72 -10.17 9.73
C ARG A 270 -28.59 -9.71 10.90
N ALA A 271 -27.99 -9.57 12.09
CA ALA A 271 -28.68 -9.15 13.30
C ALA A 271 -28.90 -7.62 13.38
N ASP A 272 -28.04 -6.82 12.74
CA ASP A 272 -28.08 -5.36 12.79
C ASP A 272 -27.84 -4.71 11.42
N SER A 273 -28.92 -4.22 10.80
CA SER A 273 -28.87 -3.57 9.49
C SER A 273 -28.12 -2.24 9.51
N ALA A 274 -28.01 -1.57 10.65
CA ALA A 274 -27.24 -0.32 10.75
C ALA A 274 -25.72 -0.59 10.67
N LEU A 275 -25.25 -1.70 11.25
CA LEU A 275 -23.87 -2.16 11.07
C LEU A 275 -23.61 -2.61 9.64
N GLU A 276 -24.56 -3.31 9.02
CA GLU A 276 -24.47 -3.72 7.60
C GLU A 276 -24.28 -2.49 6.71
N ALA A 277 -25.10 -1.44 6.91
CA ALA A 277 -25.01 -0.19 6.15
C ALA A 277 -23.69 0.55 6.38
N LEU A 278 -23.19 0.62 7.62
CA LEU A 278 -21.90 1.23 7.92
C LEU A 278 -20.75 0.48 7.23
N ALA A 279 -20.76 -0.86 7.32
CA ALA A 279 -19.73 -1.69 6.72
C ALA A 279 -19.74 -1.59 5.20
N ALA A 280 -20.92 -1.59 4.56
CA ALA A 280 -21.05 -1.38 3.13
C ALA A 280 -20.48 -0.02 2.69
N ALA A 281 -20.78 1.06 3.42
CA ALA A 281 -20.26 2.39 3.13
C ALA A 281 -18.72 2.47 3.29
N LEU A 282 -18.17 1.83 4.33
CA LEU A 282 -16.72 1.76 4.53
C LEU A 282 -16.02 0.91 3.47
N ILE A 283 -16.60 -0.23 3.08
CA ILE A 283 -16.10 -1.09 1.99
C ILE A 283 -16.04 -0.30 0.68
N GLU A 284 -17.08 0.50 0.40
CA GLU A 284 -17.16 1.29 -0.82
C GLU A 284 -16.13 2.42 -0.87
N VAL A 285 -15.88 3.09 0.27
CA VAL A 285 -15.00 4.28 0.34
C VAL A 285 -13.54 3.96 0.71
N ARG A 286 -13.23 2.71 1.08
CA ARG A 286 -11.88 2.30 1.49
C ARG A 286 -10.80 2.78 0.49
N GLY A 287 -9.70 3.32 0.99
CA GLY A 287 -8.58 3.84 0.18
C GLY A 287 -8.84 5.20 -0.48
N ARG A 288 -10.11 5.59 -0.73
CA ARG A 288 -10.44 6.80 -1.48
C ARG A 288 -10.02 8.09 -0.77
N CYS A 289 -10.04 8.14 0.56
CA CYS A 289 -9.56 9.32 1.30
C CYS A 289 -8.06 9.56 1.08
N ILE A 290 -7.27 8.49 1.10
CA ILE A 290 -5.82 8.55 0.87
C ILE A 290 -5.54 8.94 -0.59
N ASP A 291 -6.26 8.36 -1.54
CA ASP A 291 -6.10 8.67 -2.96
C ASP A 291 -6.57 10.09 -3.31
N HIS A 292 -7.60 10.60 -2.62
CA HIS A 292 -7.97 12.02 -2.70
C HIS A 292 -6.86 12.92 -2.14
N LEU A 293 -6.31 12.57 -0.98
CA LEU A 293 -5.22 13.32 -0.35
C LEU A 293 -3.98 13.38 -1.24
N ALA A 294 -3.67 12.27 -1.93
CA ALA A 294 -2.61 12.15 -2.93
C ALA A 294 -2.94 12.82 -4.29
N GLY A 295 -4.15 13.35 -4.47
CA GLY A 295 -4.57 14.04 -5.69
C GLY A 295 -4.98 13.11 -6.85
N ALA A 296 -4.98 11.79 -6.63
CA ALA A 296 -5.37 10.78 -7.61
C ALA A 296 -6.87 10.75 -7.87
N LEU A 297 -7.68 11.07 -6.85
CA LEU A 297 -9.14 11.14 -6.95
C LEU A 297 -9.69 12.53 -6.66
N PRO A 298 -10.74 12.97 -7.38
CA PRO A 298 -11.50 14.17 -7.01
C PRO A 298 -12.30 13.94 -5.72
N LEU A 299 -12.61 15.03 -5.01
CA LEU A 299 -13.36 14.99 -3.74
C LEU A 299 -14.74 14.30 -3.92
N GLU A 300 -15.36 14.47 -5.09
CA GLU A 300 -16.64 13.84 -5.44
C GLU A 300 -16.63 12.30 -5.27
N SER A 301 -15.47 11.65 -5.38
CA SER A 301 -15.33 10.20 -5.19
C SER A 301 -15.70 9.73 -3.78
N LEU A 302 -15.81 10.67 -2.81
CA LEU A 302 -16.17 10.43 -1.41
C LEU A 302 -17.67 10.65 -1.14
N THR A 303 -18.47 10.90 -2.18
CA THR A 303 -19.94 11.07 -2.08
C THR A 303 -20.63 9.92 -1.34
N PRO A 304 -20.31 8.62 -1.58
CA PRO A 304 -20.96 7.53 -0.85
C PRO A 304 -20.86 7.65 0.66
N TRP A 305 -19.71 8.11 1.17
CA TRP A 305 -19.50 8.30 2.60
C TRP A 305 -20.34 9.45 3.16
N VAL A 306 -20.39 10.59 2.45
CA VAL A 306 -21.23 11.72 2.85
C VAL A 306 -22.71 11.33 2.85
N SER A 307 -23.16 10.57 1.86
CA SER A 307 -24.53 10.03 1.80
C SER A 307 -24.84 9.12 2.98
N TYR A 308 -23.89 8.25 3.38
CA TYR A 308 -24.04 7.44 4.58
C TYR A 308 -24.12 8.30 5.84
N LEU A 309 -23.21 9.26 6.03
CA LEU A 309 -23.22 10.12 7.21
C LEU A 309 -24.53 10.89 7.38
N ARG A 310 -25.14 11.30 6.26
CA ARG A 310 -26.43 12.02 6.26
C ARG A 310 -27.61 11.15 6.68
N ASN A 311 -27.69 9.95 6.10
CA ASN A 311 -28.89 9.13 6.17
C ASN A 311 -28.72 7.91 7.09
N GLY A 312 -27.61 7.18 6.96
CA GLY A 312 -27.34 5.94 7.70
C GLY A 312 -27.01 6.15 9.18
N CYS A 313 -26.47 7.32 9.56
CA CYS A 313 -26.17 7.60 10.98
C CYS A 313 -27.41 7.69 11.87
N LEU A 314 -28.60 7.95 11.32
CA LEU A 314 -29.84 7.95 12.08
C LEU A 314 -30.17 6.53 12.56
N GLU A 315 -30.13 5.56 11.65
CA GLU A 315 -30.36 4.14 11.97
C GLU A 315 -29.30 3.61 12.94
N LEU A 316 -28.04 4.04 12.78
CA LEU A 316 -26.96 3.69 13.72
C LEU A 316 -27.21 4.26 15.13
N ALA A 317 -27.70 5.51 15.21
CA ALA A 317 -28.03 6.15 16.48
C ALA A 317 -29.17 5.40 17.20
N GLU A 318 -30.20 5.02 16.47
CA GLU A 318 -31.34 4.25 16.98
C GLU A 318 -30.92 2.85 17.45
N SER A 319 -30.17 2.11 16.61
CA SER A 319 -29.69 0.76 16.94
C SER A 319 -28.84 0.74 18.22
N ARG A 320 -28.00 1.76 18.41
CA ARG A 320 -27.07 1.85 19.55
C ARG A 320 -27.62 2.61 20.75
N GLY A 321 -28.81 3.19 20.65
CA GLY A 321 -29.40 4.01 21.72
C GLY A 321 -28.56 5.24 22.08
N ILE A 322 -27.92 5.85 21.09
CA ILE A 322 -27.04 7.04 21.24
C ILE A 322 -27.59 8.23 20.46
N THR A 323 -26.99 9.40 20.65
CA THR A 323 -27.37 10.58 19.86
C THR A 323 -26.86 10.49 18.41
N LEU A 324 -27.53 11.16 17.48
CA LEU A 324 -27.09 11.26 16.08
C LEU A 324 -25.65 11.82 15.95
N ARG A 325 -25.28 12.75 16.83
CA ARG A 325 -23.93 13.34 16.86
C ARG A 325 -22.87 12.32 17.28
N GLU A 326 -23.19 11.45 18.24
CA GLU A 326 -22.32 10.35 18.66
C GLU A 326 -22.21 9.31 17.56
N ALA A 327 -23.32 8.88 16.96
CA ALA A 327 -23.32 7.94 15.84
C ALA A 327 -22.46 8.44 14.67
N THR A 328 -22.61 9.71 14.30
CA THR A 328 -21.79 10.35 13.26
C THR A 328 -20.30 10.35 13.63
N SER A 329 -19.98 10.58 14.91
CA SER A 329 -18.59 10.57 15.36
C SER A 329 -18.00 9.17 15.40
N PHE A 330 -18.77 8.17 15.80
CA PHE A 330 -18.32 6.78 15.79
C PHE A 330 -18.14 6.22 14.38
N ALA A 331 -19.07 6.51 13.46
CA ALA A 331 -18.91 6.17 12.05
C ALA A 331 -17.62 6.79 11.48
N HIS A 332 -17.36 8.06 11.80
CA HIS A 332 -16.14 8.76 11.41
C HIS A 332 -14.87 8.14 12.01
N TYR A 333 -14.88 7.73 13.28
CA TYR A 333 -13.75 7.01 13.87
C TYR A 333 -13.51 5.64 13.24
N CYS A 334 -14.56 4.95 12.77
CA CYS A 334 -14.41 3.72 11.99
C CYS A 334 -13.71 3.99 10.65
N LEU A 335 -14.09 5.05 9.93
CA LEU A 335 -13.42 5.47 8.70
C LEU A 335 -11.94 5.81 8.97
N HIS A 336 -11.67 6.60 10.02
CA HIS A 336 -10.30 6.97 10.39
C HIS A 336 -9.45 5.73 10.67
N LEU A 337 -9.98 4.76 11.42
CA LEU A 337 -9.25 3.54 11.73
C LEU A 337 -8.93 2.71 10.48
N VAL A 338 -9.87 2.61 9.52
CA VAL A 338 -9.64 1.96 8.22
C VAL A 338 -8.52 2.68 7.45
N ASN A 339 -8.61 4.00 7.31
CA ASN A 339 -7.62 4.80 6.59
C ASN A 339 -6.24 4.77 7.27
N LEU A 340 -6.20 4.74 8.60
CA LEU A 340 -4.96 4.63 9.36
C LEU A 340 -4.27 3.28 9.13
N CYS A 341 -5.05 2.19 9.05
CA CYS A 341 -4.53 0.87 8.71
C CYS A 341 -4.00 0.82 7.27
N ASP A 342 -4.72 1.41 6.32
CA ASP A 342 -4.28 1.50 4.92
C ASP A 342 -3.05 2.44 4.75
N LEU A 343 -2.91 3.51 5.54
CA LEU A 343 -1.69 4.32 5.57
C LEU A 343 -0.51 3.58 6.20
N GLY A 344 -0.73 2.85 7.28
CA GLY A 344 0.29 2.03 7.94
C GLY A 344 0.85 0.94 7.02
N GLU A 345 0.01 0.41 6.13
CA GLU A 345 0.39 -0.56 5.10
C GLU A 345 1.42 -0.02 4.09
N ARG A 346 1.36 1.27 3.76
CA ARG A 346 2.30 1.93 2.84
C ARG A 346 3.71 2.10 3.42
N GLY A 347 3.93 1.66 4.67
CA GLY A 347 5.23 1.55 5.34
C GLY A 347 5.43 2.54 6.50
N VAL A 348 6.45 2.29 7.33
CA VAL A 348 6.70 3.03 8.59
C VAL A 348 6.86 4.54 8.39
N ARG A 349 7.39 4.98 7.23
CA ARG A 349 7.56 6.41 6.92
C ARG A 349 6.29 7.07 6.34
N ALA A 350 5.34 6.28 5.85
CA ALA A 350 4.12 6.78 5.24
C ALA A 350 3.13 7.29 6.29
N LEU A 351 3.05 6.63 7.44
CA LEU A 351 2.26 7.11 8.58
C LEU A 351 3.13 7.95 9.52
N ASN A 352 3.09 9.27 9.32
CA ASN A 352 3.77 10.24 10.17
C ASN A 352 2.78 11.33 10.61
N GLU A 353 3.23 12.23 11.47
CA GLU A 353 2.35 13.26 12.04
C GLU A 353 1.78 14.20 10.97
N SER A 354 2.54 14.51 9.92
CA SER A 354 2.09 15.33 8.80
C SER A 354 1.00 14.64 7.98
N THR A 355 1.19 13.36 7.62
CA THR A 355 0.18 12.59 6.85
C THR A 355 -1.06 12.31 7.68
N ARG A 356 -0.90 12.04 8.97
CA ARG A 356 -2.01 11.86 9.92
C ARG A 356 -2.89 13.10 9.98
N ARG A 357 -2.30 14.29 10.18
CA ARG A 357 -3.06 15.55 10.22
C ARG A 357 -3.75 15.83 8.90
N ALA A 358 -3.04 15.67 7.79
CA ALA A 358 -3.61 15.84 6.46
C ALA A 358 -4.81 14.91 6.19
N LEU A 359 -4.74 13.66 6.66
CA LEU A 359 -5.86 12.72 6.59
C LEU A 359 -7.03 13.20 7.46
N MET A 360 -6.77 13.58 8.72
CA MET A 360 -7.80 14.08 9.63
C MET A 360 -8.50 15.33 9.09
N ASP A 361 -7.75 16.26 8.49
CA ASP A 361 -8.32 17.49 7.90
C ASP A 361 -9.37 17.15 6.83
N VAL A 362 -9.08 16.18 5.95
CA VAL A 362 -10.01 15.71 4.91
C VAL A 362 -11.22 15.03 5.54
N GLU A 363 -10.99 14.15 6.50
CA GLU A 363 -12.08 13.40 7.15
C GLU A 363 -13.01 14.34 7.93
N ASP A 364 -12.47 15.30 8.68
CA ASP A 364 -13.23 16.29 9.43
C ASP A 364 -14.01 17.21 8.48
N GLU A 365 -13.43 17.60 7.34
CA GLU A 365 -14.14 18.36 6.29
C GLU A 365 -15.35 17.59 5.76
N LEU A 366 -15.22 16.29 5.47
CA LEU A 366 -16.35 15.46 5.03
C LEU A 366 -17.45 15.36 6.09
N LYS A 367 -17.05 15.25 7.36
CA LYS A 367 -17.97 15.20 8.49
C LYS A 367 -18.73 16.52 8.64
N GLU A 368 -18.03 17.65 8.61
CA GLU A 368 -18.64 18.98 8.67
C GLU A 368 -19.60 19.21 7.50
N TYR A 369 -19.21 18.83 6.29
CA TYR A 369 -20.05 18.91 5.11
C TYR A 369 -21.32 18.05 5.20
N ALA A 370 -21.22 16.85 5.78
CA ALA A 370 -22.38 16.01 6.03
C ALA A 370 -23.33 16.65 7.06
N LEU A 371 -22.78 17.18 8.16
CA LEU A 371 -23.54 17.82 9.24
C LEU A 371 -24.27 19.10 8.79
N VAL A 372 -23.62 19.96 7.99
CA VAL A 372 -24.26 21.16 7.41
C VAL A 372 -25.47 20.76 6.55
N GLY A 373 -25.28 19.77 5.67
CA GLY A 373 -26.36 19.25 4.82
C GLY A 373 -27.55 18.70 5.62
N GLN A 374 -27.30 18.05 6.76
CA GLN A 374 -28.36 17.58 7.67
C GLN A 374 -29.13 18.73 8.33
N CYS A 375 -28.42 19.73 8.85
CA CYS A 375 -29.03 20.89 9.53
C CYS A 375 -29.89 21.74 8.60
N GLU A 376 -29.52 21.84 7.33
CA GLU A 376 -30.20 22.69 6.35
C GLU A 376 -31.31 21.97 5.58
N GLY A 377 -31.55 20.68 5.84
CA GLY A 377 -32.60 19.88 5.18
C GLY A 377 -32.47 19.86 3.66
N MET A 378 -31.26 20.06 3.14
CA MET A 378 -31.01 20.20 1.71
C MET A 378 -31.13 18.84 1.02
N ARG A 379 -31.70 18.83 -0.18
CA ARG A 379 -31.79 17.60 -1.01
C ARG A 379 -30.41 17.25 -1.57
N ASP A 380 -30.13 15.97 -1.81
CA ASP A 380 -28.84 15.49 -2.32
C ASP A 380 -28.34 16.23 -3.58
N ALA A 381 -29.24 16.62 -4.50
CA ALA A 381 -28.89 17.38 -5.71
C ALA A 381 -28.43 18.83 -5.45
N GLN A 382 -28.72 19.40 -4.28
CA GLN A 382 -28.32 20.75 -3.90
C GLN A 382 -26.94 20.77 -3.22
N VAL A 383 -26.45 19.60 -2.77
CA VAL A 383 -25.26 19.47 -1.94
C VAL A 383 -24.32 18.42 -2.56
N SER A 384 -23.78 18.77 -3.73
CA SER A 384 -22.77 17.99 -4.46
C SER A 384 -21.37 18.39 -3.98
N LEU A 385 -20.55 17.38 -3.64
CA LEU A 385 -19.13 17.57 -3.28
C LEU A 385 -18.34 18.23 -4.42
N GLU A 386 -18.71 17.97 -5.68
CA GLU A 386 -18.12 18.62 -6.85
C GLU A 386 -18.36 20.14 -6.81
N ARG A 387 -19.60 20.56 -6.53
CA ARG A 387 -19.95 21.99 -6.40
C ARG A 387 -19.25 22.65 -5.22
N PHE A 388 -19.16 21.93 -4.10
CA PHE A 388 -18.45 22.39 -2.91
C PHE A 388 -16.97 22.59 -3.18
N ASP A 389 -16.29 21.60 -3.77
CA ASP A 389 -14.89 21.71 -4.14
C ASP A 389 -14.67 22.85 -5.15
N ARG A 390 -15.55 22.97 -6.16
CA ARG A 390 -15.49 24.08 -7.11
C ARG A 390 -15.61 25.43 -6.39
N ALA A 391 -16.58 25.60 -5.50
CA ALA A 391 -16.77 26.85 -4.75
C ALA A 391 -15.56 27.20 -3.89
N ARG A 392 -14.95 26.19 -3.26
CA ARG A 392 -13.74 26.28 -2.46
C ARG A 392 -12.55 26.83 -3.25
N TRP A 393 -12.44 26.45 -4.51
CA TRP A 393 -11.35 26.92 -5.41
C TRP A 393 -11.67 28.20 -6.19
N MET A 394 -12.93 28.64 -6.26
CA MET A 394 -13.29 29.88 -6.98
C MET A 394 -12.51 31.11 -6.49
N GLY A 395 -12.27 31.21 -5.17
CA GLY A 395 -11.54 32.35 -4.60
C GLY A 395 -10.02 32.34 -4.88
N SER A 396 -9.44 31.18 -5.21
CA SER A 396 -7.99 31.03 -5.48
C SER A 396 -7.67 30.93 -6.97
N GLY A 397 -8.65 30.57 -7.79
CA GLY A 397 -8.52 30.44 -9.24
C GLY A 397 -8.09 29.06 -9.72
N ASP A 398 -8.31 28.80 -11.01
CA ASP A 398 -8.10 27.51 -11.66
C ASP A 398 -6.62 27.08 -11.70
N ALA A 399 -5.69 28.03 -11.88
CA ALA A 399 -4.25 27.74 -11.84
C ALA A 399 -3.78 27.25 -10.46
N ALA A 400 -4.33 27.81 -9.37
CA ALA A 400 -4.02 27.39 -8.01
C ALA A 400 -4.54 25.98 -7.73
N TYR A 401 -5.73 25.64 -8.23
CA TYR A 401 -6.28 24.27 -8.15
C TYR A 401 -5.37 23.26 -8.86
N LEU A 402 -4.92 23.56 -10.08
CA LEU A 402 -3.99 22.69 -10.81
C LEU A 402 -2.67 22.53 -10.06
N ALA A 403 -2.08 23.62 -9.58
CA ALA A 403 -0.82 23.58 -8.86
C ALA A 403 -0.90 22.74 -7.57
N ASP A 404 -1.99 22.88 -6.80
CA ASP A 404 -2.21 22.06 -5.60
C ASP A 404 -2.35 20.57 -5.96
N ARG A 405 -3.18 20.25 -6.97
CA ARG A 405 -3.38 18.86 -7.37
C ARG A 405 -2.10 18.22 -7.92
N PHE A 406 -1.31 18.94 -8.72
CA PHE A 406 -0.02 18.44 -9.18
C PHE A 406 0.98 18.27 -8.03
N ALA A 407 1.02 19.22 -7.08
CA ALA A 407 1.87 19.09 -5.91
C ALA A 407 1.52 17.84 -5.08
N ARG A 408 0.22 17.52 -4.94
CA ARG A 408 -0.26 16.28 -4.30
C ARG A 408 0.18 15.05 -5.08
N LEU A 409 -0.03 15.01 -6.40
CA LEU A 409 0.38 13.87 -7.24
C LEU A 409 1.90 13.65 -7.23
N GLY A 410 2.68 14.71 -7.02
CA GLY A 410 4.14 14.63 -6.79
C GLY A 410 4.53 14.26 -5.35
N GLY A 411 3.60 13.81 -4.51
CA GLY A 411 3.87 13.32 -3.15
C GLY A 411 4.00 14.40 -2.06
N SER A 412 3.72 15.68 -2.37
CA SER A 412 3.89 16.77 -1.40
C SER A 412 2.93 16.67 -0.20
N TRP A 413 1.83 15.95 -0.35
CA TRP A 413 0.89 15.66 0.75
C TRP A 413 1.56 14.97 1.94
N ARG A 414 2.67 14.23 1.71
CA ARG A 414 3.45 13.58 2.78
C ARG A 414 4.20 14.56 3.68
N LYS A 415 4.40 15.80 3.23
CA LYS A 415 5.03 16.89 3.99
C LYS A 415 4.03 17.56 4.95
N GLY A 416 2.73 17.34 4.74
CA GLY A 416 1.63 17.80 5.59
C GLY A 416 0.89 18.99 5.00
N THR A 417 -0.20 19.34 5.69
CA THR A 417 -1.08 20.47 5.39
C THR A 417 -0.90 21.59 6.43
N ARG A 418 -1.18 22.82 6.02
CA ARG A 418 -1.36 23.98 6.88
C ARG A 418 -2.84 24.38 6.88
N PRO A 419 -3.39 24.84 8.02
CA PRO A 419 -4.75 25.35 8.06
C PRO A 419 -4.97 26.43 7.00
N GLY A 420 -6.06 26.32 6.26
CA GLY A 420 -6.48 27.36 5.32
C GLY A 420 -6.95 28.61 6.06
N PRO A 421 -7.03 29.77 5.39
CA PRO A 421 -7.83 30.88 5.90
C PRO A 421 -9.30 30.45 6.05
N VAL A 422 -10.08 31.19 6.86
CA VAL A 422 -11.50 30.87 7.12
C VAL A 422 -12.26 30.69 5.80
N GLY A 423 -12.86 29.51 5.60
CA GLY A 423 -13.62 29.16 4.41
C GLY A 423 -12.81 28.60 3.24
N ALA A 424 -11.51 28.32 3.42
CA ALA A 424 -10.63 27.74 2.40
C ALA A 424 -10.07 26.36 2.86
N PRO A 425 -9.65 25.49 1.92
CA PRO A 425 -9.12 24.18 2.27
C PRO A 425 -7.78 24.30 2.98
N ALA A 426 -7.43 23.27 3.75
CA ALA A 426 -6.07 23.09 4.20
C ALA A 426 -5.11 23.03 3.00
N ARG A 427 -4.02 23.81 3.06
CA ARG A 427 -3.09 23.99 1.94
C ARG A 427 -1.84 23.15 2.16
N LEU A 428 -1.23 22.67 1.07
CA LEU A 428 0.13 22.14 1.13
C LEU A 428 1.14 23.23 1.52
N ASP A 429 2.34 22.82 1.92
CA ASP A 429 3.44 23.74 2.23
C ASP A 429 3.76 24.70 1.07
N GLU A 430 4.08 25.95 1.39
CA GLU A 430 4.24 27.03 0.39
C GLU A 430 5.34 26.71 -0.64
N ALA A 431 6.42 26.05 -0.23
CA ALA A 431 7.50 25.68 -1.13
C ALA A 431 7.06 24.66 -2.20
N ALA A 432 6.22 23.70 -1.81
CA ALA A 432 5.69 22.68 -2.73
C ALA A 432 4.72 23.29 -3.76
N ILE A 433 3.85 24.18 -3.29
CA ILE A 433 2.90 24.88 -4.15
C ILE A 433 3.63 25.85 -5.09
N ALA A 434 4.66 26.57 -4.61
CA ALA A 434 5.41 27.53 -5.43
C ALA A 434 6.07 26.88 -6.65
N GLN A 435 6.71 25.70 -6.47
CA GLN A 435 7.32 24.97 -7.58
C GLN A 435 6.28 24.55 -8.63
N CYS A 436 5.14 23.99 -8.19
CA CYS A 436 4.09 23.56 -9.12
C CYS A 436 3.37 24.76 -9.75
N SER A 437 3.25 25.88 -9.04
CA SER A 437 2.67 27.12 -9.58
C SER A 437 3.55 27.72 -10.67
N ALA A 438 4.88 27.67 -10.52
CA ALA A 438 5.80 28.08 -11.58
C ALA A 438 5.63 27.21 -12.83
N LEU A 439 5.59 25.88 -12.67
CA LEU A 439 5.36 24.96 -13.79
C LEU A 439 4.01 25.18 -14.49
N VAL A 440 2.95 25.46 -13.73
CA VAL A 440 1.64 25.80 -14.29
C VAL A 440 1.65 27.17 -14.97
N ALA A 441 2.38 28.15 -14.44
CA ALA A 441 2.52 29.46 -15.08
C ALA A 441 3.27 29.34 -16.42
N ASP A 442 4.38 28.62 -16.45
CA ASP A 442 5.17 28.34 -17.65
C ASP A 442 4.31 27.60 -18.70
N LEU A 443 3.47 26.64 -18.25
CA LEU A 443 2.56 25.90 -19.13
C LEU A 443 1.54 26.77 -19.87
N PHE A 444 1.13 27.88 -19.26
CA PHE A 444 0.12 28.78 -19.82
C PHE A 444 0.69 30.14 -20.23
N GLU A 445 2.02 30.29 -20.26
CA GLU A 445 2.67 31.53 -20.67
C GLU A 445 2.26 31.89 -22.11
N GLY A 446 1.67 33.07 -22.31
CA GLY A 446 1.18 33.52 -23.61
C GLY A 446 -0.10 32.83 -24.13
N ARG A 447 -0.68 31.88 -23.39
CA ARG A 447 -1.94 31.20 -23.75
C ARG A 447 -3.15 31.91 -23.11
N ALA A 448 -4.30 31.91 -23.79
CA ALA A 448 -5.53 32.54 -23.27
C ALA A 448 -6.05 31.81 -22.01
N PRO A 449 -6.66 32.51 -21.03
CA PRO A 449 -7.23 31.90 -19.81
C PRO A 449 -8.18 30.71 -20.04
N ALA A 450 -8.80 30.64 -21.22
CA ALA A 450 -9.66 29.54 -21.64
C ALA A 450 -8.94 28.18 -21.71
N ALA A 451 -7.64 28.16 -22.04
CA ALA A 451 -6.86 26.92 -22.10
C ALA A 451 -6.66 26.30 -20.70
N CYS A 452 -6.36 27.14 -19.71
CA CYS A 452 -6.25 26.71 -18.31
C CYS A 452 -7.60 26.18 -17.79
N ALA A 453 -8.69 26.92 -18.01
CA ALA A 453 -10.03 26.48 -17.63
C ALA A 453 -10.42 25.14 -18.29
N SER A 454 -10.02 24.91 -19.54
CA SER A 454 -10.26 23.64 -20.25
C SER A 454 -9.51 22.48 -19.62
N LEU A 455 -8.23 22.66 -19.29
CA LEU A 455 -7.44 21.63 -18.60
C LEU A 455 -7.99 21.34 -17.19
N VAL A 456 -8.42 22.38 -16.47
CA VAL A 456 -9.07 22.22 -15.16
C VAL A 456 -10.34 21.39 -15.26
N ALA A 457 -11.15 21.60 -16.30
CA ALA A 457 -12.35 20.80 -16.51
C ALA A 457 -12.01 19.30 -16.68
N LEU A 458 -10.98 18.97 -17.46
CA LEU A 458 -10.50 17.60 -17.64
C LEU A 458 -9.96 17.01 -16.33
N VAL A 459 -9.11 17.76 -15.64
CA VAL A 459 -8.49 17.31 -14.39
C VAL A 459 -9.57 17.03 -13.35
N ARG A 460 -10.56 17.92 -13.15
CA ARG A 460 -11.63 17.75 -12.15
C ARG A 460 -12.38 16.41 -12.27
N GLY A 461 -12.62 15.92 -13.48
CA GLY A 461 -13.26 14.62 -13.72
C GLY A 461 -12.30 13.41 -13.78
N CYS A 462 -10.99 13.65 -13.85
CA CYS A 462 -9.99 12.59 -14.01
C CYS A 462 -9.76 11.82 -12.71
N GLN A 463 -9.77 10.49 -12.80
CA GLN A 463 -9.43 9.56 -11.73
C GLN A 463 -8.19 8.75 -12.15
N ILE A 464 -7.12 8.79 -11.35
CA ILE A 464 -5.81 8.27 -11.76
C ILE A 464 -5.54 6.92 -11.09
N LEU A 465 -5.36 5.87 -11.89
CA LEU A 465 -4.86 4.57 -11.42
C LEU A 465 -3.35 4.51 -11.56
N GLY A 466 -2.64 4.01 -10.55
CA GLY A 466 -1.18 3.94 -10.57
C GLY A 466 -0.50 5.31 -10.38
N ALA A 467 -1.12 6.20 -9.61
CA ALA A 467 -0.61 7.55 -9.35
C ALA A 467 0.77 7.56 -8.67
N GLU A 468 1.20 6.44 -8.06
CA GLU A 468 2.53 6.32 -7.44
C GLU A 468 3.66 6.46 -8.45
N LEU A 469 3.39 6.25 -9.75
CA LEU A 469 4.36 6.58 -10.79
C LEU A 469 4.74 8.06 -10.74
N LEU A 470 3.76 8.95 -10.56
CA LEU A 470 3.97 10.40 -10.60
C LEU A 470 4.79 10.89 -9.40
N GLU A 471 4.64 10.24 -8.24
CA GLU A 471 5.48 10.50 -7.07
C GLU A 471 6.96 10.11 -7.31
N ALA A 472 7.23 9.22 -8.26
CA ALA A 472 8.57 8.74 -8.60
C ALA A 472 9.25 9.54 -9.73
N LEU A 473 8.56 10.52 -10.32
CA LEU A 473 9.05 11.37 -11.40
C LEU A 473 9.39 12.77 -10.89
N GLU A 474 10.28 13.46 -11.60
CA GLU A 474 10.47 14.89 -11.39
C GLU A 474 9.18 15.66 -11.74
N PRO A 475 8.86 16.77 -11.05
CA PRO A 475 7.57 17.46 -11.23
C PRO A 475 7.24 17.85 -12.68
N ALA A 476 8.24 18.26 -13.47
CA ALA A 476 8.05 18.60 -14.88
C ALA A 476 7.70 17.36 -15.73
N ASP A 477 8.30 16.21 -15.43
CA ASP A 477 8.05 14.96 -16.13
C ASP A 477 6.68 14.39 -15.77
N ALA A 478 6.30 14.43 -14.49
CA ALA A 478 4.97 14.07 -14.01
C ALA A 478 3.88 14.90 -14.72
N LEU A 479 4.09 16.21 -14.86
CA LEU A 479 3.18 17.11 -15.56
C LEU A 479 3.02 16.74 -17.04
N LYS A 480 4.11 16.38 -17.73
CA LYS A 480 4.07 15.96 -19.13
C LYS A 480 3.31 14.65 -19.30
N VAL A 481 3.58 13.64 -18.47
CA VAL A 481 2.86 12.35 -18.50
C VAL A 481 1.36 12.55 -18.30
N LEU A 482 0.97 13.38 -17.32
CA LEU A 482 -0.43 13.72 -17.09
C LEU A 482 -1.04 14.46 -18.29
N SER A 483 -0.32 15.42 -18.86
CA SER A 483 -0.81 16.22 -19.99
C SER A 483 -1.06 15.35 -21.23
N ILE A 484 -0.19 14.38 -21.52
CA ILE A 484 -0.38 13.40 -22.59
C ILE A 484 -1.69 12.63 -22.39
N GLY A 485 -1.92 12.12 -21.18
CA GLY A 485 -3.14 11.40 -20.83
C GLY A 485 -4.42 12.24 -20.93
N LEU A 486 -4.38 13.47 -20.43
CA LEU A 486 -5.52 14.38 -20.41
C LEU A 486 -5.87 14.90 -21.81
N CYS A 487 -4.87 15.22 -22.63
CA CYS A 487 -5.12 15.62 -24.03
C CYS A 487 -5.68 14.44 -24.82
N ALA A 488 -5.16 13.22 -24.63
CA ALA A 488 -5.75 12.03 -25.23
C ALA A 488 -7.20 11.79 -24.78
N ALA A 489 -7.55 12.04 -23.52
CA ALA A 489 -8.94 11.96 -23.05
C ALA A 489 -9.87 12.98 -23.74
N ARG A 490 -9.36 14.15 -24.11
CA ARG A 490 -10.09 15.17 -24.88
C ARG A 490 -10.29 14.74 -26.34
N ASP A 491 -9.27 14.12 -26.94
CA ASP A 491 -9.19 13.94 -28.39
C ASP A 491 -9.62 12.54 -28.88
N LEU A 492 -9.54 11.51 -28.03
CA LEU A 492 -9.92 10.13 -28.39
C LEU A 492 -11.44 9.97 -28.49
N ALA A 493 -11.90 9.55 -29.67
CA ALA A 493 -13.28 9.14 -29.88
C ALA A 493 -13.66 7.97 -28.96
N GLY A 494 -14.62 8.19 -28.05
CA GLY A 494 -15.09 7.20 -27.08
C GLY A 494 -14.93 7.62 -25.62
N VAL A 495 -14.17 8.68 -25.33
CA VAL A 495 -14.08 9.26 -23.99
C VAL A 495 -15.02 10.45 -23.89
N ASP A 496 -16.00 10.38 -22.98
CA ASP A 496 -16.80 11.55 -22.60
C ASP A 496 -16.12 12.27 -21.44
N ALA A 497 -15.18 13.17 -21.75
CA ALA A 497 -14.44 13.93 -20.75
C ALA A 497 -15.29 14.96 -19.98
N SER A 498 -16.58 15.10 -20.29
CA SER A 498 -17.53 15.85 -19.46
C SER A 498 -18.01 15.05 -18.24
N ARG A 499 -17.70 13.75 -18.18
CA ARG A 499 -18.01 12.83 -17.08
C ARG A 499 -16.73 12.34 -16.41
N PRO A 500 -16.83 11.75 -15.19
CA PRO A 500 -15.69 11.10 -14.58
C PRO A 500 -15.11 10.00 -15.49
N PHE A 501 -13.79 10.02 -15.67
CA PHE A 501 -13.07 9.05 -16.50
C PHE A 501 -11.77 8.62 -15.82
N TRP A 502 -11.25 7.47 -16.24
CA TRP A 502 -10.03 6.91 -15.68
C TRP A 502 -8.82 7.20 -16.54
N LEU A 503 -7.73 7.63 -15.91
CA LEU A 503 -6.39 7.65 -16.48
C LEU A 503 -5.58 6.53 -15.84
N ASP A 504 -5.25 5.48 -16.60
CA ASP A 504 -4.53 4.31 -16.11
C ASP A 504 -3.04 4.40 -16.43
N LEU A 505 -2.24 4.62 -15.39
CA LEU A 505 -0.79 4.69 -15.44
C LEU A 505 -0.12 3.40 -14.96
N ARG A 506 -0.88 2.35 -14.60
CA ARG A 506 -0.30 1.13 -13.98
C ARG A 506 0.65 0.41 -14.91
N ARG A 507 0.34 0.34 -16.22
CA ARG A 507 1.24 -0.27 -17.23
C ARG A 507 2.55 0.49 -17.34
N MET A 508 2.47 1.82 -17.43
CA MET A 508 3.65 2.69 -17.41
C MET A 508 4.45 2.51 -16.12
N GLY A 509 3.77 2.49 -14.97
CA GLY A 509 4.39 2.34 -13.66
C GLY A 509 5.03 0.97 -13.44
N ALA A 510 4.50 -0.08 -14.05
CA ALA A 510 5.10 -1.41 -14.05
C ALA A 510 6.36 -1.44 -14.92
N TRP A 511 6.30 -0.85 -16.12
CA TRP A 511 7.48 -0.71 -16.99
C TRP A 511 8.57 0.15 -16.33
N TYR A 512 8.23 1.30 -15.77
CA TYR A 512 9.18 2.20 -15.10
C TYR A 512 9.93 1.53 -13.95
N ARG A 513 9.24 0.64 -13.21
CA ARG A 513 9.77 -0.08 -12.03
C ARG A 513 10.33 -1.47 -12.35
N ASP A 514 10.32 -1.89 -13.62
CA ASP A 514 10.77 -3.22 -14.01
C ASP A 514 12.25 -3.43 -13.66
N SER A 515 12.52 -4.42 -12.81
CA SER A 515 13.86 -4.75 -12.33
C SER A 515 14.74 -5.33 -13.43
N ALA A 516 14.16 -5.91 -14.49
CA ALA A 516 14.90 -6.37 -15.66
C ALA A 516 15.48 -5.20 -16.48
N GLY A 517 14.76 -4.07 -16.54
CA GLY A 517 15.22 -2.84 -17.17
C GLY A 517 16.19 -2.02 -16.31
N GLY A 518 16.18 -2.22 -14.98
CA GLY A 518 17.08 -1.53 -14.06
C GLY A 518 16.97 0.00 -14.16
N SER A 519 18.10 0.71 -14.09
CA SER A 519 18.15 2.18 -14.19
C SER A 519 17.89 2.74 -15.60
N LEU A 520 17.70 1.87 -16.60
CA LEU A 520 17.53 2.30 -17.99
C LEU A 520 16.13 2.88 -18.25
N ASN A 521 15.07 2.28 -17.71
CA ASN A 521 13.69 2.73 -17.98
C ASN A 521 13.42 4.17 -17.50
N PRO A 522 13.85 4.59 -16.28
CA PRO A 522 13.77 5.99 -15.89
C PRO A 522 14.57 6.93 -16.79
N ARG A 523 15.76 6.52 -17.24
CA ARG A 523 16.61 7.29 -18.14
C ARG A 523 15.95 7.50 -19.50
N ILE A 524 15.36 6.44 -20.07
CA ILE A 524 14.63 6.47 -21.34
C ILE A 524 13.44 7.41 -21.22
N LEU A 525 12.62 7.26 -20.18
CA LEU A 525 11.45 8.08 -19.95
C LEU A 525 11.80 9.57 -19.87
N GLY A 526 12.81 9.93 -19.05
CA GLY A 526 13.26 11.32 -18.93
C GLY A 526 13.74 11.91 -20.25
N ARG A 527 14.44 11.13 -21.09
CA ARG A 527 14.87 11.58 -22.43
C ARG A 527 13.71 11.77 -23.40
N LEU A 528 12.72 10.87 -23.39
CA LEU A 528 11.52 10.99 -24.21
C LEU A 528 10.69 12.20 -23.82
N LEU A 529 10.48 12.42 -22.52
CA LEU A 529 9.76 13.58 -22.01
C LEU A 529 10.51 14.88 -22.30
N ALA A 530 11.85 14.91 -22.22
CA ALA A 530 12.65 16.08 -22.57
C ALA A 530 12.48 16.51 -24.04
N ARG A 531 12.20 15.57 -24.95
CA ARG A 531 11.96 15.83 -26.38
C ARG A 531 10.59 16.42 -26.70
N GLN A 532 9.61 16.23 -25.81
CA GLN A 532 8.25 16.72 -26.02
C GLN A 532 8.07 18.05 -25.25
N PRO A 533 8.12 19.21 -25.94
CA PRO A 533 7.75 20.47 -25.31
C PRO A 533 6.26 20.40 -24.94
N LEU A 534 5.90 21.01 -23.81
CA LEU A 534 4.52 21.00 -23.32
C LEU A 534 3.56 21.53 -24.39
N ASP A 535 3.96 22.58 -25.13
CA ASP A 535 3.11 23.16 -26.17
C ASP A 535 2.67 22.16 -27.24
N ALA A 536 3.60 21.31 -27.70
CA ALA A 536 3.33 20.30 -28.71
C ALA A 536 2.36 19.21 -28.22
N ILE A 537 2.37 18.90 -26.92
CA ILE A 537 1.46 17.92 -26.31
C ILE A 537 0.00 18.43 -26.38
N PHE A 538 -0.21 19.75 -26.25
CA PHE A 538 -1.56 20.34 -26.29
C PHE A 538 -2.09 20.60 -27.72
N GLU A 539 -1.19 20.84 -28.67
CA GLU A 539 -1.51 21.22 -30.06
C GLU A 539 -1.82 20.05 -31.00
N SER A 540 -1.43 18.82 -30.62
CA SER A 540 -1.70 17.60 -31.41
C SER A 540 -3.20 17.34 -31.52
N LEU A 541 -3.83 17.82 -32.60
CA LEU A 541 -5.26 17.64 -32.92
C LEU A 541 -5.52 16.81 -34.18
N ASP A 542 -4.50 16.40 -34.94
CA ASP A 542 -4.70 15.65 -36.19
C ASP A 542 -3.71 14.49 -36.35
N GLU A 543 -4.30 13.31 -36.59
CA GLU A 543 -3.76 12.01 -37.02
C GLU A 543 -2.94 11.14 -36.03
N PRO A 544 -3.29 9.83 -35.93
CA PRO A 544 -2.46 8.84 -35.26
C PRO A 544 -1.31 8.46 -36.20
N ALA A 545 -0.29 9.32 -36.29
CA ALA A 545 0.96 8.93 -36.91
C ALA A 545 1.62 7.85 -36.02
N ALA A 546 1.63 6.62 -36.53
CA ALA A 546 2.43 5.48 -36.13
C ALA A 546 3.83 5.86 -35.54
N GLN A 547 4.47 5.15 -34.60
CA GLN A 547 4.21 3.82 -34.03
C GLN A 547 5.08 3.50 -32.77
N SER A 548 5.66 4.50 -32.07
CA SER A 548 6.50 4.27 -30.88
C SER A 548 6.61 5.53 -30.00
N GLY A 549 6.94 5.35 -28.71
CA GLY A 549 7.10 6.40 -27.70
C GLY A 549 6.11 6.29 -26.54
N LEU A 550 5.81 7.43 -25.92
CA LEU A 550 4.76 7.56 -24.91
C LEU A 550 3.42 7.72 -25.60
N LEU A 551 2.54 6.74 -25.42
CA LEU A 551 1.24 6.72 -26.08
C LEU A 551 0.12 6.68 -25.03
N ALA A 552 -0.96 7.40 -25.32
CA ALA A 552 -2.21 7.31 -24.58
C ALA A 552 -3.29 6.78 -25.53
N ARG A 553 -3.93 5.68 -25.14
CA ARG A 553 -4.96 5.01 -25.95
C ARG A 553 -6.17 4.62 -25.11
N LEU A 554 -7.28 4.37 -25.78
CA LEU A 554 -8.47 3.85 -25.11
C LEU A 554 -8.18 2.42 -24.62
N GLY A 555 -8.45 2.16 -23.35
CA GLY A 555 -8.36 0.82 -22.76
C GLY A 555 -9.39 -0.13 -23.36
N GLU A 556 -9.16 -1.44 -23.21
CA GLU A 556 -9.98 -2.50 -23.80
C GLU A 556 -11.47 -2.43 -23.42
N ARG A 557 -11.80 -1.80 -22.29
CA ARG A 557 -13.18 -1.62 -21.79
C ARG A 557 -13.82 -0.29 -22.18
N GLY A 558 -13.12 0.60 -22.90
CA GLY A 558 -13.67 1.85 -23.40
C GLY A 558 -13.89 2.98 -22.39
N THR A 559 -13.58 2.77 -21.10
CA THR A 559 -13.85 3.73 -20.00
C THR A 559 -12.60 4.36 -19.39
N ALA A 560 -11.42 3.95 -19.86
CA ALA A 560 -10.13 4.38 -19.31
C ALA A 560 -9.19 4.78 -20.45
N VAL A 561 -8.43 5.85 -20.27
CA VAL A 561 -7.28 6.21 -21.08
C VAL A 561 -6.06 5.54 -20.46
N VAL A 562 -5.43 4.63 -21.18
CA VAL A 562 -4.22 3.92 -20.74
C VAL A 562 -3.02 4.63 -21.31
N VAL A 563 -2.10 5.05 -20.43
CA VAL A 563 -0.80 5.59 -20.84
C VAL A 563 0.23 4.48 -20.73
N GLU A 564 0.95 4.24 -21.81
CA GLU A 564 1.99 3.21 -21.87
C GLU A 564 3.15 3.64 -22.76
N PHE A 565 4.29 3.01 -22.53
CA PHE A 565 5.46 3.17 -23.38
C PHE A 565 5.47 2.03 -24.40
N VAL A 566 5.64 2.37 -25.67
CA VAL A 566 5.79 1.41 -26.78
C VAL A 566 7.12 1.68 -27.46
N ALA A 567 8.07 0.76 -27.35
CA ALA A 567 9.33 0.88 -28.07
C ALA A 567 9.11 0.61 -29.58
N ASP A 568 9.86 1.29 -30.45
CA ASP A 568 10.00 0.81 -31.83
C ASP A 568 10.89 -0.44 -31.86
N ALA A 569 10.90 -1.13 -33.01
CA ALA A 569 11.64 -2.38 -33.18
C ALA A 569 13.15 -2.24 -32.94
N GLU A 570 13.74 -1.07 -33.24
CA GLU A 570 15.18 -0.83 -33.03
C GLU A 570 15.49 -0.67 -31.54
N LEU A 571 14.69 0.13 -30.83
CA LEU A 571 14.80 0.32 -29.39
C LEU A 571 14.47 -0.97 -28.63
N GLU A 572 13.46 -1.73 -29.06
CA GLU A 572 13.10 -3.02 -28.46
C GLU A 572 14.25 -4.03 -28.60
N ALA A 573 14.84 -4.14 -29.79
CA ALA A 573 15.99 -5.00 -30.02
C ALA A 573 17.20 -4.58 -29.16
N LEU A 574 17.44 -3.27 -29.03
CA LEU A 574 18.52 -2.74 -28.21
C LEU A 574 18.31 -3.02 -26.71
N LEU A 575 17.10 -2.83 -26.20
CA LEU A 575 16.74 -3.14 -24.82
C LEU A 575 16.87 -4.64 -24.53
N MET A 576 16.47 -5.48 -25.48
CA MET A 576 16.67 -6.93 -25.37
C MET A 576 18.16 -7.28 -25.29
N LEU A 577 19.01 -6.71 -26.14
CA LEU A 577 20.46 -6.93 -26.10
C LEU A 577 21.10 -6.42 -24.80
N LEU A 578 20.66 -5.26 -24.30
CA LEU A 578 21.11 -4.72 -23.02
C LEU A 578 20.74 -5.65 -21.85
N SER A 579 19.53 -6.19 -21.84
CA SER A 579 19.05 -7.13 -20.81
C SER A 579 19.85 -8.45 -20.81
N GLN A 580 20.33 -8.90 -21.97
CA GLN A 580 21.13 -10.12 -22.12
C GLN A 580 22.63 -9.90 -21.88
N SER A 581 23.10 -8.64 -21.87
CA SER A 581 24.50 -8.32 -21.61
C SER A 581 24.86 -8.53 -20.13
N THR A 582 25.63 -9.59 -19.85
CA THR A 582 26.11 -9.86 -18.48
C THR A 582 27.22 -8.89 -18.08
N SER A 583 27.43 -8.73 -16.78
CA SER A 583 28.50 -7.90 -16.18
C SER A 583 29.92 -8.29 -16.61
N GLN A 584 30.10 -9.41 -17.30
CA GLN A 584 31.38 -9.89 -17.81
C GLN A 584 31.83 -9.21 -19.11
N SER A 585 30.93 -8.52 -19.83
CA SER A 585 31.27 -7.78 -21.06
C SER A 585 31.00 -6.28 -20.93
N VAL A 586 31.75 -5.63 -20.02
CA VAL A 586 31.66 -4.19 -19.73
C VAL A 586 31.73 -3.33 -21.00
N ARG A 587 32.58 -3.72 -21.97
CA ARG A 587 32.76 -2.99 -23.23
C ARG A 587 31.53 -3.08 -24.14
N LEU A 588 30.92 -4.26 -24.26
CA LEU A 588 29.71 -4.44 -25.08
C LEU A 588 28.54 -3.64 -24.47
N ARG A 589 28.37 -3.73 -23.15
CA ARG A 589 27.33 -2.96 -22.46
C ARG A 589 27.49 -1.45 -22.67
N ALA A 590 28.71 -0.93 -22.53
CA ALA A 590 28.99 0.49 -22.79
C ALA A 590 28.67 0.91 -24.24
N MET A 591 28.95 0.06 -25.24
CA MET A 591 28.59 0.32 -26.63
C MET A 591 27.07 0.35 -26.85
N LEU A 592 26.34 -0.60 -26.24
CA LEU A 592 24.88 -0.65 -26.34
C LEU A 592 24.23 0.54 -25.61
N GLU A 593 24.76 0.96 -24.46
CA GLU A 593 24.28 2.15 -23.75
C GLU A 593 24.58 3.44 -24.52
N ALA A 594 25.72 3.53 -25.23
CA ALA A 594 26.02 4.65 -26.12
C ALA A 594 25.06 4.69 -27.32
N ARG A 595 24.77 3.53 -27.92
CA ARG A 595 23.76 3.44 -29.00
C ARG A 595 22.37 3.83 -28.51
N LEU A 596 22.04 3.48 -27.27
CA LEU A 596 20.78 3.89 -26.65
C LEU A 596 20.72 5.41 -26.52
N ASP A 597 21.80 6.05 -26.09
CA ASP A 597 21.86 7.50 -25.99
C ASP A 597 21.75 8.16 -27.37
N GLU A 598 22.40 7.62 -28.41
CA GLU A 598 22.23 8.09 -29.81
C GLU A 598 20.77 8.03 -30.28
N LEU A 599 20.07 6.91 -30.02
CA LEU A 599 18.64 6.77 -30.36
C LEU A 599 17.75 7.71 -29.53
N LEU A 600 18.23 8.17 -28.38
CA LEU A 600 17.54 9.07 -27.46
C LEU A 600 17.97 10.55 -27.59
N GLU A 601 18.90 10.91 -28.48
CA GLU A 601 19.27 12.31 -28.78
C GLU A 601 18.29 13.00 -29.75
N PRO A 602 17.90 14.27 -29.51
CA PRO A 602 17.01 15.01 -30.40
C PRO A 602 17.73 15.37 -31.72
N GLY A 603 17.26 14.83 -32.85
CA GLY A 603 17.77 15.18 -34.18
C GLY A 603 18.22 14.03 -35.08
N CYS A 604 18.18 12.78 -34.62
CA CYS A 604 18.27 11.63 -35.54
C CYS A 604 16.89 11.42 -36.18
N ALA A 605 16.50 12.35 -37.06
CA ALA A 605 15.49 12.03 -38.06
C ALA A 605 15.95 10.75 -38.76
N GLN A 606 14.99 9.89 -39.09
CA GLN A 606 15.16 8.79 -40.03
C GLN A 606 15.54 9.38 -41.41
N ASP A 607 16.78 9.85 -41.57
CA ASP A 607 17.41 9.87 -42.87
C ASP A 607 17.82 8.42 -43.14
N GLU A 608 17.34 7.90 -44.27
CA GLU A 608 17.66 6.60 -44.84
C GLU A 608 19.16 6.28 -44.71
N ALA A 609 19.54 5.57 -43.66
CA ALA A 609 20.87 5.03 -43.50
C ALA A 609 20.74 3.58 -43.04
N SER A 610 20.69 2.69 -44.03
CA SER A 610 21.07 1.29 -43.87
C SER A 610 22.50 1.24 -43.27
N VAL A 611 22.60 1.22 -41.94
CA VAL A 611 23.88 0.95 -41.26
C VAL A 611 24.15 -0.55 -41.44
N THR A 612 24.88 -0.85 -42.50
CA THR A 612 25.46 -2.17 -42.72
C THR A 612 26.51 -2.37 -41.64
N LEU A 613 26.26 -3.28 -40.69
CA LEU A 613 27.27 -3.78 -39.77
C LEU A 613 28.41 -4.41 -40.59
N VAL A 614 29.48 -3.66 -40.82
CA VAL A 614 30.74 -4.22 -41.33
C VAL A 614 31.37 -5.01 -40.20
N VAL A 615 31.15 -6.32 -40.21
CA VAL A 615 31.94 -7.26 -39.42
C VAL A 615 33.34 -7.27 -40.01
N ALA A 616 34.26 -6.51 -39.40
CA ALA A 616 35.68 -6.63 -39.67
C ALA A 616 36.20 -7.92 -39.01
N GLY A 617 36.35 -8.97 -39.81
CA GLY A 617 36.98 -10.23 -39.41
C GLY A 617 37.08 -11.22 -40.57
N ASP A 618 38.30 -11.40 -41.08
CA ASP A 618 38.78 -12.40 -42.04
C ASP A 618 38.41 -12.29 -43.53
N GLN A 619 39.31 -11.58 -44.24
CA GLN A 619 39.71 -11.95 -45.59
C GLN A 619 40.33 -13.36 -45.58
N ALA A 620 39.48 -14.39 -45.70
CA ALA A 620 39.92 -15.65 -46.28
C ALA A 620 39.86 -15.51 -47.80
N ALA A 621 41.05 -15.50 -48.41
CA ALA A 621 41.26 -15.55 -49.84
C ALA A 621 40.46 -16.68 -50.49
N TYR A 622 39.46 -16.31 -51.31
CA TYR A 622 38.96 -17.15 -52.40
C TYR A 622 38.41 -16.24 -53.51
N ALA A 623 39.29 -15.51 -54.17
CA ALA A 623 39.07 -15.04 -55.54
C ALA A 623 39.74 -16.04 -56.47
N SER A 624 38.91 -16.82 -57.17
CA SER A 624 39.35 -17.68 -58.26
C SER A 624 39.98 -16.86 -59.38
N ALA A 625 41.12 -17.30 -59.89
CA ALA A 625 41.44 -17.38 -61.32
C ALA A 625 42.75 -18.19 -61.40
N ARG A 626 42.95 -19.10 -62.36
CA ARG A 626 43.46 -18.72 -63.68
C ARG A 626 44.42 -17.53 -63.67
#